data_AF-A0A944S2J8-F1
#
_entry.id   AF-A0A944S2J8-F1
#
_cell.length_a   1.000
_cell.length_b   1.000
_cell.length_c   1.000
_cell.angle_alpha   90.00
_cell.angle_beta   90.00
_cell.angle_gamma   90.00
#
_symmetry.space_group_name_H-M   'P 1'
#
loop_
_entity.id
_entity.type
_entity.pdbx_description
1 polymer ?
#
loop_
_entity_poly.entity_id
_entity_poly.type
_entity_poly.pdbx_seq_one_letter_code
_entity_poly.pdbx_strand_id
1 'polypeptide(L)'
;MTRLVFATDLHLTEGQGGLDPFTTDLQEIAALEPDLLVMGGDICLWEPGAGDHLQRLLDKAPFPSLCVMGNHDTNRHHPHRQDGTLGGEFDSEFVARFTARNAYVGLGDAHVLTLNTCRMQPEYDDWRNVRAEVIEQDLEWLDATLTSLDRSIPLLLFVHIPLATTYPERRSADAATTDVWRVVNADSVFERLSAWPAPVVVGQGHLHENEHLYRDNVHLVSSGAVCGKWWNQGDETRCPDDIPRGWLIVDVQDSDVRLDYHAARHPDWRGEIIPRTDGVKGDWLNLFFGDAAEPVDVQIDGDWVRLPRATPVAVDETFFSVHHWPLPSGFSGDTIQVRTSLRGQVVDLGSIQRRGTT
;
A
#
# COMPACT_ATOMS: atom_id res chain seq x y z
N MET A 1 20.49 8.79 -6.46
CA MET A 1 19.08 8.36 -6.50
C MET A 1 19.01 7.09 -5.70
N THR A 2 18.19 7.10 -4.66
CA THR A 2 17.87 5.96 -3.82
C THR A 2 16.53 5.38 -4.29
N ARG A 3 16.45 4.07 -4.47
CA ARG A 3 15.23 3.37 -4.83
C ARG A 3 14.77 2.45 -3.71
N LEU A 4 13.52 2.59 -3.31
CA LEU A 4 12.86 1.71 -2.37
C LEU A 4 11.64 1.08 -3.03
N VAL A 5 11.38 -0.20 -2.73
CA VAL A 5 10.13 -0.87 -3.09
C VAL A 5 9.35 -1.17 -1.82
N PHE A 6 8.07 -0.83 -1.81
CA PHE A 6 7.12 -1.18 -0.75
C PHE A 6 6.10 -2.18 -1.29
N ALA A 7 6.22 -3.43 -0.83
CA ALA A 7 5.35 -4.54 -1.20
C ALA A 7 4.61 -5.02 0.05
N THR A 8 3.30 -5.15 -0.01
CA THR A 8 2.45 -5.41 1.16
C THR A 8 1.41 -6.47 0.86
N ASP A 9 0.84 -7.07 1.91
CA ASP A 9 -0.29 -7.98 1.83
C ASP A 9 0.03 -9.17 0.91
N LEU A 10 0.99 -10.00 1.35
CA LEU A 10 1.39 -11.21 0.64
C LEU A 10 0.35 -12.32 0.78
N HIS A 11 -0.26 -12.41 1.95
CA HIS A 11 -1.26 -13.43 2.29
C HIS A 11 -0.80 -14.85 1.96
N LEU A 12 0.45 -15.19 2.34
CA LEU A 12 1.00 -16.52 2.11
C LEU A 12 0.20 -17.55 2.91
N THR A 13 -0.22 -18.63 2.26
CA THR A 13 -0.97 -19.70 2.93
C THR A 13 -0.56 -21.06 2.40
N GLU A 14 -0.61 -22.08 3.25
CA GLU A 14 -0.40 -23.48 2.84
C GLU A 14 -1.58 -24.03 2.01
N GLY A 15 -2.71 -23.31 2.01
CA GLY A 15 -3.92 -23.65 1.27
C GLY A 15 -4.03 -22.95 -0.09
N GLN A 16 -5.17 -22.29 -0.31
CA GLN A 16 -5.47 -21.63 -1.57
C GLN A 16 -4.63 -20.36 -1.73
N GLY A 17 -3.78 -20.34 -2.77
CA GLY A 17 -2.85 -19.25 -3.05
C GLY A 17 -1.41 -19.74 -2.97
N GLY A 18 -1.09 -20.53 -1.95
CA GLY A 18 0.23 -21.13 -1.79
C GLY A 18 1.26 -20.17 -1.21
N LEU A 19 2.46 -20.70 -0.99
CA LEU A 19 3.60 -19.94 -0.47
C LEU A 19 4.50 -19.41 -1.60
N ASP A 20 4.48 -20.07 -2.76
CA ASP A 20 5.43 -19.86 -3.84
C ASP A 20 5.18 -18.63 -4.74
N PRO A 21 3.96 -18.08 -4.93
CA PRO A 21 3.76 -16.99 -5.90
C PRO A 21 4.65 -15.76 -5.69
N PHE A 22 4.94 -15.42 -4.43
CA PHE A 22 5.84 -14.32 -4.11
C PHE A 22 7.29 -14.54 -4.61
N THR A 23 7.71 -15.78 -4.86
CA THR A 23 9.06 -16.05 -5.40
C THR A 23 9.27 -15.35 -6.75
N THR A 24 8.28 -15.42 -7.64
CA THR A 24 8.37 -14.79 -8.96
C THR A 24 8.17 -13.28 -8.87
N ASP A 25 7.39 -12.79 -7.90
CA ASP A 25 7.28 -11.34 -7.62
C ASP A 25 8.59 -10.77 -7.10
N LEU A 26 9.25 -11.47 -6.19
CA LEU A 26 10.53 -11.05 -5.66
C LEU A 26 11.62 -11.00 -6.74
N GLN A 27 11.57 -11.86 -7.75
CA GLN A 27 12.45 -11.78 -8.92
C GLN A 27 12.21 -10.51 -9.73
N GLU A 28 10.95 -10.13 -9.91
CA GLU A 28 10.56 -8.90 -10.62
C GLU A 28 10.97 -7.66 -9.82
N ILE A 29 10.74 -7.67 -8.50
CA ILE A 29 11.23 -6.64 -7.57
C ILE A 29 12.76 -6.54 -7.65
N ALA A 30 13.47 -7.66 -7.68
CA ALA A 30 14.93 -7.65 -7.78
C ALA A 30 15.44 -7.04 -9.09
N ALA A 31 14.70 -7.20 -10.19
CA ALA A 31 15.04 -6.59 -11.47
C ALA A 31 14.87 -5.05 -11.46
N LEU A 32 14.18 -4.48 -10.47
CA LEU A 32 14.10 -3.03 -10.26
C LEU A 32 15.34 -2.46 -9.58
N GLU A 33 16.25 -3.33 -9.11
CA GLU A 33 17.47 -3.00 -8.37
C GLU A 33 17.23 -2.05 -7.18
N PRO A 34 16.31 -2.38 -6.25
CA PRO A 34 16.05 -1.52 -5.10
C PRO A 34 17.24 -1.51 -4.13
N ASP A 35 17.49 -0.36 -3.52
CA ASP A 35 18.42 -0.22 -2.39
C ASP A 35 17.81 -0.79 -1.10
N LEU A 36 16.48 -0.87 -1.02
CA LEU A 36 15.73 -1.45 0.10
C LEU A 36 14.35 -1.97 -0.33
N LEU A 37 13.98 -3.15 0.17
CA LEU A 37 12.60 -3.64 0.15
C LEU A 37 11.93 -3.45 1.51
N VAL A 38 10.76 -2.83 1.55
CA VAL A 38 9.91 -2.79 2.74
C VAL A 38 8.73 -3.73 2.53
N MET A 39 8.63 -4.76 3.36
CA MET A 39 7.51 -5.68 3.43
C MET A 39 6.44 -5.10 4.36
N GLY A 40 5.30 -4.70 3.81
CA GLY A 40 4.28 -3.90 4.51
C GLY A 40 3.33 -4.63 5.45
N GLY A 41 3.57 -5.90 5.75
CA GLY A 41 2.73 -6.72 6.64
C GLY A 41 1.74 -7.63 5.91
N ASP A 42 0.98 -8.37 6.69
CA ASP A 42 0.06 -9.44 6.26
C ASP A 42 0.78 -10.52 5.44
N ILE A 43 1.88 -11.01 6.02
CA ILE A 43 2.60 -12.22 5.63
C ILE A 43 1.74 -13.46 5.93
N CYS A 44 0.90 -13.38 6.97
CA CYS A 44 0.08 -14.45 7.55
C CYS A 44 0.89 -15.44 8.41
N LEU A 45 1.61 -14.94 9.41
CA LEU A 45 2.47 -15.78 10.29
C LEU A 45 1.74 -16.85 11.11
N TRP A 46 0.40 -16.82 11.17
CA TRP A 46 -0.35 -17.95 11.71
C TRP A 46 -0.23 -19.22 10.83
N GLU A 47 0.13 -19.10 9.55
CA GLU A 47 0.41 -20.23 8.68
C GLU A 47 1.84 -20.73 8.97
N PRO A 48 2.04 -21.98 9.45
CA PRO A 48 3.33 -22.46 9.92
C PRO A 48 4.47 -22.27 8.90
N GLY A 49 4.19 -22.51 7.62
CA GLY A 49 5.18 -22.37 6.54
C GLY A 49 5.44 -20.94 6.05
N ALA A 50 4.56 -19.96 6.33
CA ALA A 50 4.65 -18.63 5.73
C ALA A 50 5.89 -17.85 6.16
N GLY A 51 6.14 -17.78 7.48
CA GLY A 51 7.31 -17.08 8.04
C GLY A 51 8.64 -17.68 7.58
N ASP A 52 8.76 -19.00 7.63
CA ASP A 52 9.96 -19.73 7.17
C ASP A 52 10.19 -19.57 5.65
N HIS A 53 9.11 -19.51 4.87
CA HIS A 53 9.21 -19.30 3.43
C HIS A 53 9.70 -17.89 3.12
N LEU A 54 9.05 -16.86 3.66
CA LEU A 54 9.44 -15.48 3.42
C LEU A 54 10.87 -15.19 3.90
N GLN A 55 11.25 -15.64 5.09
CA GLN A 55 12.61 -15.41 5.62
C GLN A 55 13.67 -16.01 4.68
N ARG A 56 13.46 -17.23 4.17
CA ARG A 56 14.39 -17.84 3.19
C ARG A 56 14.47 -17.09 1.87
N LEU A 57 13.39 -16.44 1.44
CA LEU A 57 13.39 -15.62 0.24
C LEU A 57 14.17 -14.32 0.48
N LEU A 58 13.89 -13.63 1.59
CA LEU A 58 14.56 -12.37 1.94
C LEU A 58 16.06 -12.56 2.22
N ASP A 59 16.46 -13.65 2.89
CA ASP A 59 17.88 -13.98 3.14
C ASP A 59 18.70 -14.17 1.85
N LYS A 60 18.03 -14.50 0.75
CA LYS A 60 18.65 -14.71 -0.57
C LYS A 60 18.48 -13.51 -1.50
N ALA A 61 17.70 -12.51 -1.11
CA ALA A 61 17.49 -11.33 -1.92
C ALA A 61 18.81 -10.54 -2.03
N PRO A 62 19.11 -9.92 -3.19
CA PRO A 62 20.36 -9.18 -3.39
C PRO A 62 20.38 -7.79 -2.72
N PHE A 63 19.34 -7.45 -1.95
CA PHE A 63 19.14 -6.16 -1.28
C PHE A 63 18.62 -6.38 0.16
N PRO A 64 18.85 -5.42 1.07
CA PRO A 64 18.30 -5.50 2.41
C PRO A 64 16.76 -5.39 2.41
N SER A 65 16.14 -5.87 3.49
CA SER A 65 14.71 -5.71 3.71
C SER A 65 14.36 -5.26 5.13
N LEU A 66 13.26 -4.52 5.26
CA LEU A 66 12.56 -4.25 6.51
C LEU A 66 11.17 -4.85 6.44
N CYS A 67 10.64 -5.32 7.56
CA CYS A 67 9.27 -5.80 7.65
C CYS A 67 8.45 -4.94 8.62
N VAL A 68 7.19 -4.74 8.29
CA VAL A 68 6.13 -4.21 9.16
C VAL A 68 5.22 -5.38 9.54
N MET A 69 4.73 -5.40 10.77
CA MET A 69 3.75 -6.39 11.19
C MET A 69 2.36 -5.98 10.69
N GLY A 70 1.64 -6.91 10.07
CA GLY A 70 0.23 -6.75 9.77
C GLY A 70 -0.70 -7.45 10.76
N ASN A 71 -2.00 -7.24 10.63
CA ASN A 71 -3.00 -7.85 11.51
C ASN A 71 -3.09 -9.37 11.36
N HIS A 72 -2.54 -9.94 10.28
CA HIS A 72 -2.46 -11.37 10.06
C HIS A 72 -1.14 -12.00 10.50
N ASP A 73 -0.20 -11.19 10.99
CA ASP A 73 1.13 -11.64 11.43
C ASP A 73 1.17 -12.00 12.92
N THR A 74 0.01 -12.38 13.47
CA THR A 74 -0.14 -12.72 14.89
C THR A 74 0.14 -14.18 15.18
N ASN A 75 0.63 -14.46 16.39
CA ASN A 75 0.89 -15.81 16.92
C ASN A 75 -0.39 -16.61 17.26
N ARG A 76 -1.42 -16.59 16.40
CA ARG A 76 -2.77 -17.14 16.69
C ARG A 76 -2.77 -18.60 17.14
N HIS A 77 -1.75 -19.38 16.79
CA HIS A 77 -1.65 -20.82 17.12
C HIS A 77 -0.74 -21.15 18.30
N HIS A 78 -0.12 -20.17 18.96
CA HIS A 78 0.66 -20.45 20.17
C HIS A 78 -0.27 -20.84 21.33
N PRO A 79 0.03 -21.91 22.08
CA PRO A 79 -0.90 -22.48 23.05
C PRO A 79 -1.30 -21.46 24.11
N HIS A 80 -2.59 -21.51 24.48
CA HIS A 80 -3.12 -20.84 25.66
C HIS A 80 -2.15 -20.98 26.84
N ARG A 81 -1.98 -19.89 27.62
CA ARG A 81 -1.44 -20.02 28.97
C ARG A 81 -2.26 -21.06 29.74
N GLN A 82 -1.68 -21.68 30.76
CA GLN A 82 -2.36 -22.72 31.57
C GLN A 82 -3.69 -22.26 32.18
N ASP A 83 -3.97 -20.94 32.23
CA ASP A 83 -5.20 -20.33 32.72
C ASP A 83 -6.25 -20.04 31.62
N GLY A 84 -6.01 -20.45 30.37
CA GLY A 84 -6.91 -20.22 29.24
C GLY A 84 -6.78 -18.83 28.59
N THR A 85 -5.92 -17.96 29.10
CA THR A 85 -5.62 -16.67 28.44
C THR A 85 -4.65 -16.89 27.28
N LEU A 86 -4.80 -16.15 26.18
CA LEU A 86 -3.78 -16.16 25.14
C LEU A 86 -2.50 -15.51 25.70
N GLY A 87 -1.36 -16.18 25.55
CA GLY A 87 -0.09 -15.70 26.08
C GLY A 87 0.30 -14.36 25.46
N GLY A 88 0.64 -13.38 26.30
CA GLY A 88 0.86 -11.97 25.94
C GLY A 88 2.09 -11.65 25.08
N GLU A 89 2.37 -12.43 24.04
CA GLU A 89 3.43 -12.18 23.06
C GLU A 89 2.90 -12.54 21.66
N PHE A 90 1.95 -11.76 21.16
CA PHE A 90 1.32 -12.01 19.85
C PHE A 90 2.20 -11.60 18.66
N ASP A 91 3.27 -10.86 18.93
CA ASP A 91 4.23 -10.33 17.95
C ASP A 91 5.65 -10.90 18.14
N SER A 92 5.88 -11.80 19.11
CA SER A 92 7.23 -12.31 19.38
C SER A 92 7.80 -13.15 18.26
N GLU A 93 6.95 -13.85 17.48
CA GLU A 93 7.41 -14.57 16.30
C GLU A 93 7.86 -13.60 15.23
N PHE A 94 7.06 -12.57 14.96
CA PHE A 94 7.41 -11.49 14.04
C PHE A 94 8.75 -10.86 14.44
N VAL A 95 8.92 -10.45 15.70
CA VAL A 95 10.16 -9.82 16.19
C VAL A 95 11.34 -10.79 16.13
N ALA A 96 11.15 -12.06 16.47
CA ALA A 96 12.21 -13.06 16.39
C ALA A 96 12.67 -13.32 14.94
N ARG A 97 11.76 -13.23 13.97
CA ARG A 97 12.06 -13.45 12.54
C ARG A 97 12.62 -12.23 11.84
N PHE A 98 12.04 -11.06 12.11
CA PHE A 98 12.25 -9.82 11.36
C PHE A 98 12.83 -8.69 12.21
N THR A 99 13.45 -9.05 13.34
CA THR A 99 14.32 -8.25 14.22
C THR A 99 13.67 -7.24 15.16
N ALA A 100 12.64 -6.51 14.73
CA ALA A 100 12.05 -5.45 15.56
C ALA A 100 10.60 -5.16 15.19
N ARG A 101 9.87 -4.59 16.16
CA ARG A 101 8.50 -4.09 15.96
C ARG A 101 8.47 -2.81 15.09
N ASN A 102 9.44 -1.93 15.34
CA ASN A 102 9.67 -0.70 14.58
C ASN A 102 11.15 -0.67 14.17
N ALA A 103 11.45 -0.10 13.00
CA ALA A 103 12.82 0.00 12.51
C ALA A 103 13.10 1.36 11.89
N TYR A 104 14.37 1.76 11.91
CA TYR A 104 14.87 2.93 11.21
C TYR A 104 16.11 2.53 10.41
N VAL A 105 16.20 3.03 9.18
CA VAL A 105 17.42 3.00 8.38
C VAL A 105 17.59 4.34 7.66
N GLY A 106 18.81 4.87 7.67
CA GLY A 106 19.21 5.94 6.75
C GLY A 106 19.55 5.32 5.41
N LEU A 107 18.88 5.75 4.35
CA LEU A 107 19.02 5.18 3.01
C LEU A 107 19.30 6.29 2.01
N GLY A 108 20.58 6.54 1.72
CA GLY A 108 21.02 7.62 0.84
C GLY A 108 20.41 8.97 1.24
N ASP A 109 19.52 9.49 0.37
CA ASP A 109 18.86 10.79 0.54
C ASP A 109 17.52 10.70 1.31
N ALA A 110 17.26 9.61 2.04
CA ALA A 110 16.01 9.43 2.79
C ALA A 110 16.23 8.85 4.19
N HIS A 111 15.33 9.20 5.11
CA HIS A 111 15.11 8.48 6.36
C HIS A 111 13.93 7.53 6.17
N VAL A 112 14.14 6.22 6.40
CA VAL A 112 13.11 5.20 6.25
C VAL A 112 12.77 4.61 7.61
N LEU A 113 11.48 4.66 7.97
CA LEU A 113 10.96 4.11 9.22
C LEU A 113 9.87 3.07 8.92
N THR A 114 9.82 2.02 9.73
CA THR A 114 8.64 1.16 9.88
C THR A 114 8.03 1.38 11.24
N LEU A 115 6.71 1.50 11.31
CA LEU A 115 5.98 1.70 12.56
C LEU A 115 4.83 0.70 12.65
N ASN A 116 4.80 -0.02 13.76
CA ASN A 116 3.72 -0.94 14.06
C ASN A 116 2.42 -0.19 14.39
N THR A 117 1.36 -0.54 13.67
CA THR A 117 0.00 -0.01 13.85
C THR A 117 -0.97 -1.05 14.38
N CYS A 118 -0.48 -2.24 14.74
CA CYS A 118 -1.28 -3.37 15.16
C CYS A 118 -1.14 -3.55 16.68
N ARG A 119 -2.13 -3.07 17.44
CA ARG A 119 -2.25 -3.35 18.87
C ARG A 119 -2.94 -4.69 19.07
N MET A 120 -2.22 -5.63 19.68
CA MET A 120 -2.71 -6.96 19.97
C MET A 120 -3.78 -6.94 21.07
N GLN A 121 -4.83 -7.75 20.89
CA GLN A 121 -5.96 -7.92 21.81
C GLN A 121 -6.12 -9.41 22.17
N PRO A 122 -5.30 -9.92 23.13
CA PRO A 122 -5.26 -11.33 23.50
C PRO A 122 -6.57 -11.89 24.08
N GLU A 123 -7.54 -11.04 24.37
CA GLU A 123 -8.89 -11.41 24.78
C GLU A 123 -9.80 -11.88 23.64
N TYR A 124 -9.40 -11.70 22.37
CA TYR A 124 -10.13 -12.16 21.19
C TYR A 124 -9.37 -13.26 20.43
N ASP A 125 -10.08 -14.25 19.90
CA ASP A 125 -9.56 -15.36 19.10
C ASP A 125 -9.98 -15.32 17.62
N ASP A 126 -10.60 -14.21 17.21
CA ASP A 126 -11.03 -13.92 15.84
C ASP A 126 -10.34 -12.66 15.29
N TRP A 127 -10.88 -12.09 14.21
CA TRP A 127 -10.33 -10.91 13.53
C TRP A 127 -10.18 -9.67 14.43
N ARG A 128 -10.83 -9.64 15.59
CA ARG A 128 -10.71 -8.55 16.59
C ARG A 128 -9.47 -8.69 17.46
N ASN A 129 -8.67 -9.74 17.30
CA ASN A 129 -7.43 -9.93 18.03
C ASN A 129 -6.36 -8.86 17.72
N VAL A 130 -6.62 -7.98 16.74
CA VAL A 130 -5.85 -6.79 16.44
C VAL A 130 -6.76 -5.58 16.38
N ARG A 131 -6.29 -4.47 16.97
CA ARG A 131 -6.88 -3.14 16.84
C ARG A 131 -5.88 -2.22 16.16
N ALA A 132 -6.36 -1.36 15.28
CA ALA A 132 -5.56 -0.34 14.62
C ALA A 132 -5.21 0.78 15.60
N GLU A 133 -4.03 0.70 16.22
CA GLU A 133 -3.57 1.64 17.24
C GLU A 133 -2.04 1.58 17.34
N VAL A 134 -1.40 2.75 17.45
CA VAL A 134 0.03 2.84 17.82
C VAL A 134 0.12 2.96 19.34
N ILE A 135 0.68 1.96 20.01
CA ILE A 135 0.76 1.96 21.48
C ILE A 135 1.80 2.96 21.98
N GLU A 136 1.73 3.32 23.27
CA GLU A 136 2.62 4.31 23.89
C GLU A 136 4.11 4.00 23.66
N GLN A 137 4.53 2.74 23.81
CA GLN A 137 5.91 2.32 23.59
C GLN A 137 6.40 2.63 22.15
N ASP A 138 5.51 2.49 21.15
CA ASP A 138 5.84 2.74 19.74
C ASP A 138 5.85 4.25 19.44
N LEU A 139 5.01 5.04 20.13
CA LEU A 139 5.04 6.50 20.09
C LEU A 139 6.31 7.07 20.75
N GLU A 140 6.73 6.54 21.91
CA GLU A 140 7.97 6.92 22.58
C GLU A 140 9.19 6.58 21.71
N TRP A 141 9.18 5.42 21.05
CA TRP A 141 10.22 5.05 20.08
C TRP A 141 10.25 6.02 18.90
N LEU A 142 9.09 6.40 18.36
CA LEU A 142 8.98 7.35 17.25
C LEU A 142 9.53 8.73 17.66
N ASP A 143 9.22 9.22 18.85
CA ASP A 143 9.74 10.49 19.39
C ASP A 143 11.26 10.48 19.53
N ALA A 144 11.80 9.43 20.15
CA ALA A 144 13.24 9.27 20.33
C ALA A 144 13.96 9.19 18.98
N THR A 145 13.38 8.45 18.03
CA THR A 145 13.93 8.31 16.68
C THR A 145 13.92 9.64 15.96
N LEU A 146 12.76 10.28 15.76
CA LEU A 146 12.64 11.54 15.02
C LEU A 146 13.48 12.67 15.61
N THR A 147 13.67 12.72 16.94
CA THR A 147 14.52 13.72 17.61
C THR A 147 16.00 13.59 17.24
N SER A 148 16.44 12.39 16.88
CA SER A 148 17.84 12.11 16.54
C SER A 148 18.20 12.36 15.07
N LEU A 149 17.20 12.59 14.21
CA LEU A 149 17.35 12.62 12.76
C LEU A 149 17.50 14.03 12.18
N ASP A 150 18.14 14.13 11.01
CA ASP A 150 18.22 15.37 10.26
C ASP A 150 16.89 15.64 9.55
N ARG A 151 16.21 16.68 10.03
CA ARG A 151 14.86 17.04 9.58
C ARG A 151 14.82 17.64 8.18
N SER A 152 15.97 17.96 7.59
CA SER A 152 16.06 18.45 6.21
C SER A 152 16.02 17.33 5.16
N ILE A 153 16.12 16.07 5.58
CA ILE A 153 16.08 14.88 4.72
C ILE A 153 14.62 14.37 4.61
N PRO A 154 14.15 13.97 3.40
CA PRO A 154 12.86 13.30 3.23
C PRO A 154 12.63 12.15 4.21
N LEU A 155 11.40 12.06 4.72
CA LEU A 155 10.97 11.01 5.65
C LEU A 155 9.99 10.07 4.96
N LEU A 156 10.36 8.79 4.86
CA LEU A 156 9.51 7.71 4.38
C LEU A 156 9.09 6.86 5.58
N LEU A 157 7.80 6.82 5.87
CA LEU A 157 7.23 6.01 6.95
C LEU A 157 6.36 4.92 6.35
N PHE A 158 6.53 3.67 6.78
CA PHE A 158 5.72 2.55 6.33
C PHE A 158 4.95 1.94 7.51
N VAL A 159 3.65 1.78 7.31
CA VAL A 159 2.70 1.18 8.26
C VAL A 159 1.87 0.12 7.56
N HIS A 160 1.35 -0.83 8.31
CA HIS A 160 0.42 -1.80 7.74
C HIS A 160 -1.01 -1.24 7.70
N ILE A 161 -1.63 -1.04 8.87
CA ILE A 161 -2.98 -0.46 8.96
C ILE A 161 -2.89 1.05 8.74
N PRO A 162 -3.66 1.64 7.81
CA PRO A 162 -3.56 3.04 7.45
C PRO A 162 -3.74 4.02 8.61
N LEU A 163 -2.90 5.05 8.65
CA LEU A 163 -3.09 6.26 9.48
C LEU A 163 -4.28 7.09 8.97
N ALA A 164 -4.49 7.12 7.65
CA ALA A 164 -5.68 7.72 7.04
C ALA A 164 -6.08 6.96 5.77
N THR A 165 -7.39 6.84 5.58
CA THR A 165 -8.02 6.24 4.40
C THR A 165 -9.47 6.70 4.30
N THR A 166 -10.08 6.67 3.10
CA THR A 166 -11.53 6.81 2.93
C THR A 166 -12.25 5.46 2.72
N TYR A 167 -11.55 4.34 2.84
CA TYR A 167 -12.07 3.01 2.54
C TYR A 167 -13.31 2.61 3.37
N PRO A 168 -13.35 2.82 4.71
CA PRO A 168 -14.53 2.48 5.51
C PRO A 168 -15.79 3.20 5.01
N GLU A 169 -15.67 4.49 4.70
CA GLU A 169 -16.76 5.31 4.20
C GLU A 169 -17.20 4.85 2.80
N ARG A 170 -16.26 4.51 1.91
CA ARG A 170 -16.54 3.97 0.58
C ARG A 170 -17.17 2.58 0.60
N ARG A 171 -16.98 1.82 1.68
CA ARG A 171 -17.65 0.53 1.92
C ARG A 171 -18.96 0.63 2.69
N SER A 172 -19.35 1.82 3.14
CA SER A 172 -20.43 1.97 4.12
C SER A 172 -20.23 1.05 5.34
N ALA A 173 -18.98 0.92 5.79
CA ALA A 173 -18.63 0.09 6.93
C ALA A 173 -19.34 0.56 8.21
N ASP A 174 -19.65 -0.37 9.10
CA ASP A 174 -20.19 -0.06 10.42
C ASP A 174 -19.17 0.78 11.20
N ALA A 175 -19.64 1.87 11.83
CA ALA A 175 -18.82 2.67 12.73
C ALA A 175 -18.15 1.81 13.81
N ALA A 176 -18.81 0.73 14.26
CA ALA A 176 -18.30 -0.21 15.24
C ALA A 176 -17.14 -1.10 14.74
N THR A 177 -16.83 -1.10 13.44
CA THR A 177 -15.70 -1.85 12.86
C THR A 177 -14.63 -0.94 12.25
N THR A 178 -14.75 0.38 12.42
CA THR A 178 -13.78 1.34 11.85
C THR A 178 -12.37 1.20 12.42
N ASP A 179 -12.25 0.68 13.64
CA ASP A 179 -11.00 0.51 14.38
C ASP A 179 -10.14 -0.69 13.93
N VAL A 180 -10.58 -1.44 12.92
CA VAL A 180 -9.71 -2.39 12.20
C VAL A 180 -9.24 -1.89 10.85
N TRP A 181 -9.89 -0.88 10.27
CA TRP A 181 -9.54 -0.35 8.95
C TRP A 181 -8.58 0.85 9.00
N ARG A 182 -8.60 1.61 10.09
CA ARG A 182 -7.85 2.88 10.23
C ARG A 182 -7.39 3.07 11.67
N VAL A 183 -6.15 3.53 11.85
CA VAL A 183 -5.54 3.76 13.17
C VAL A 183 -6.33 4.80 13.97
N VAL A 184 -6.82 4.40 15.14
CA VAL A 184 -7.74 5.20 15.96
C VAL A 184 -7.08 6.42 16.61
N ASN A 185 -5.77 6.36 16.86
CA ASN A 185 -4.97 7.44 17.45
C ASN A 185 -3.97 8.03 16.44
N ALA A 186 -4.29 8.01 15.14
CA ALA A 186 -3.40 8.49 14.09
C ALA A 186 -3.00 9.97 14.26
N ASP A 187 -3.85 10.79 14.89
CA ASP A 187 -3.53 12.19 15.22
C ASP A 187 -2.23 12.32 16.03
N SER A 188 -1.97 11.41 16.97
CA SER A 188 -0.72 11.37 17.74
C SER A 188 0.50 11.18 16.81
N VAL A 189 0.36 10.39 15.75
CA VAL A 189 1.44 10.21 14.76
C VAL A 189 1.55 11.45 13.87
N PHE A 190 0.43 11.99 13.37
CA PHE A 190 0.44 13.18 12.51
C PHE A 190 1.01 14.42 13.19
N GLU A 191 0.79 14.61 14.49
CA GLU A 191 1.40 15.70 15.26
C GLU A 191 2.94 15.65 15.20
N ARG A 192 3.52 14.45 15.17
CA ARG A 192 4.97 14.24 15.07
C ARG A 192 5.50 14.45 13.66
N LEU A 193 4.74 14.04 12.65
CA LEU A 193 5.12 14.16 11.22
C LEU A 193 4.91 15.56 10.65
N SER A 194 3.86 16.26 11.07
CA SER A 194 3.45 17.56 10.49
C SER A 194 4.49 18.67 10.68
N ALA A 195 5.36 18.52 11.68
CA ALA A 195 6.44 19.47 11.94
C ALA A 195 7.67 19.26 11.03
N TRP A 196 7.75 18.16 10.27
CA TRP A 196 8.90 17.82 9.43
C TRP A 196 9.02 18.74 8.20
N PRO A 197 10.09 19.52 8.02
CA PRO A 197 10.14 20.52 6.95
C PRO A 197 10.39 19.95 5.55
N ALA A 198 11.05 18.79 5.46
CA ALA A 198 11.23 18.07 4.20
C ALA A 198 9.96 17.26 3.81
N PRO A 199 9.87 16.72 2.58
CA PRO A 199 8.78 15.83 2.21
C PRO A 199 8.59 14.66 3.18
N VAL A 200 7.34 14.38 3.53
CA VAL A 200 6.95 13.17 4.26
C VAL A 200 6.02 12.34 3.38
N VAL A 201 6.38 11.07 3.16
CA VAL A 201 5.53 10.08 2.50
C VAL A 201 5.25 8.94 3.46
N VAL A 202 3.98 8.56 3.58
CA VAL A 202 3.54 7.41 4.37
C VAL A 202 3.02 6.33 3.42
N GLY A 203 3.72 5.21 3.31
CA GLY A 203 3.22 4.02 2.61
C GLY A 203 2.36 3.15 3.54
N GLN A 204 1.20 2.71 3.05
CA GLN A 204 0.18 1.99 3.83
C GLN A 204 -0.28 0.72 3.09
N GLY A 205 -0.57 -0.36 3.81
CA GLY A 205 -1.11 -1.61 3.27
C GLY A 205 -2.56 -1.87 3.68
N HIS A 206 -2.88 -3.14 3.99
CA HIS A 206 -4.11 -3.62 4.65
C HIS A 206 -5.40 -3.59 3.80
N LEU A 207 -5.57 -2.58 2.96
CA LEU A 207 -6.81 -2.35 2.22
C LEU A 207 -6.81 -2.95 0.81
N HIS A 208 -5.63 -3.38 0.35
CA HIS A 208 -5.38 -3.93 -0.97
C HIS A 208 -5.78 -2.97 -2.11
N GLU A 209 -5.69 -1.65 -1.94
CA GLU A 209 -6.08 -0.68 -2.98
C GLU A 209 -5.04 0.44 -3.11
N ASN A 210 -5.06 1.14 -4.24
CA ASN A 210 -4.31 2.37 -4.38
C ASN A 210 -5.15 3.59 -3.99
N GLU A 211 -4.66 4.38 -3.04
CA GLU A 211 -5.29 5.62 -2.60
C GLU A 211 -4.22 6.67 -2.24
N HIS A 212 -4.44 7.90 -2.72
CA HIS A 212 -3.63 9.06 -2.35
C HIS A 212 -4.43 9.97 -1.44
N LEU A 213 -3.87 10.30 -0.27
CA LEU A 213 -4.41 11.30 0.65
C LEU A 213 -3.34 12.26 1.09
N TYR A 214 -3.77 13.44 1.52
CA TYR A 214 -2.88 14.49 1.99
C TYR A 214 -3.37 15.03 3.32
N ARG A 215 -2.45 15.19 4.26
CA ARG A 215 -2.67 15.88 5.52
C ARG A 215 -1.47 16.76 5.82
N ASP A 216 -1.69 18.07 5.76
CA ASP A 216 -0.62 19.07 5.89
C ASP A 216 0.52 18.83 4.87
N ASN A 217 1.73 18.56 5.33
CA ASN A 217 2.91 18.22 4.52
C ASN A 217 3.06 16.71 4.26
N VAL A 218 2.17 15.88 4.80
CA VAL A 218 2.23 14.40 4.72
C VAL A 218 1.41 13.91 3.54
N HIS A 219 2.06 13.16 2.66
CA HIS A 219 1.42 12.43 1.57
C HIS A 219 1.26 10.96 1.98
N LEU A 220 0.02 10.52 2.15
CA LEU A 220 -0.31 9.12 2.44
C LEU A 220 -0.63 8.38 1.15
N VAL A 221 -0.03 7.21 0.99
CA VAL A 221 -0.17 6.35 -0.19
C VAL A 221 -0.49 4.95 0.28
N SER A 222 -1.75 4.55 0.14
CA SER A 222 -2.12 3.15 0.24
C SER A 222 -1.70 2.46 -1.04
N SER A 223 -1.07 1.28 -0.92
CA SER A 223 -0.64 0.46 -2.05
C SER A 223 -1.55 -0.75 -2.21
N GLY A 224 -1.81 -1.11 -3.46
CA GLY A 224 -2.35 -2.41 -3.84
C GLY A 224 -1.51 -3.55 -3.27
N ALA A 225 -2.17 -4.68 -3.07
CA ALA A 225 -1.57 -5.86 -2.48
C ALA A 225 -0.79 -6.69 -3.51
N VAL A 226 0.22 -7.42 -3.03
CA VAL A 226 0.95 -8.38 -3.86
C VAL A 226 0.06 -9.57 -4.22
N CYS A 227 -0.77 -10.05 -3.29
CA CYS A 227 -1.69 -11.14 -3.57
C CYS A 227 -2.81 -10.74 -4.55
N GLY A 228 -3.25 -9.47 -4.55
CA GLY A 228 -4.51 -9.05 -5.19
C GLY A 228 -5.66 -9.02 -4.17
N LYS A 229 -6.87 -9.44 -4.53
CA LYS A 229 -8.05 -9.40 -3.62
C LYS A 229 -7.95 -10.45 -2.51
N TRP A 230 -7.55 -10.04 -1.31
CA TRP A 230 -7.49 -10.84 -0.08
C TRP A 230 -6.50 -12.00 -0.14
N TRP A 231 -6.96 -13.25 -0.34
CA TRP A 231 -6.08 -14.42 -0.52
C TRP A 231 -6.11 -14.95 -1.96
N ASN A 232 -6.77 -14.24 -2.88
CA ASN A 232 -6.83 -14.67 -4.26
C ASN A 232 -5.46 -14.44 -4.91
N GLN A 233 -4.58 -15.43 -4.90
CA GLN A 233 -3.29 -15.34 -5.59
C GLN A 233 -3.40 -15.90 -7.02
N GLY A 234 -2.86 -15.17 -7.99
CA GLY A 234 -2.80 -15.58 -9.39
C GLY A 234 -2.34 -14.42 -10.28
N ASP A 235 -1.71 -14.74 -11.42
CA ASP A 235 -1.07 -13.73 -12.27
C ASP A 235 -2.04 -12.63 -12.74
N GLU A 236 -3.29 -13.00 -13.04
CA GLU A 236 -4.35 -12.09 -13.51
C GLU A 236 -5.20 -11.52 -12.36
N THR A 237 -4.81 -11.74 -11.10
CA THR A 237 -5.63 -11.31 -9.98
C THR A 237 -5.54 -9.80 -9.78
N ARG A 238 -6.69 -9.21 -9.53
CA ARG A 238 -6.85 -7.80 -9.22
C ARG A 238 -7.12 -7.59 -7.74
N CYS A 239 -6.77 -6.41 -7.29
CA CYS A 239 -7.13 -5.81 -6.02
C CYS A 239 -8.64 -5.53 -5.93
N PRO A 240 -9.22 -5.31 -4.73
CA PRO A 240 -10.65 -5.04 -4.56
C PRO A 240 -11.17 -3.80 -5.31
N ASP A 241 -10.30 -2.83 -5.58
CA ASP A 241 -10.56 -1.58 -6.33
C ASP A 241 -10.40 -1.74 -7.85
N ASP A 242 -10.20 -2.97 -8.32
CA ASP A 242 -10.03 -3.37 -9.72
C ASP A 242 -8.73 -2.91 -10.37
N ILE A 243 -7.69 -2.54 -9.60
CA ILE A 243 -6.32 -2.41 -10.12
C ILE A 243 -5.62 -3.77 -10.18
N PRO A 244 -4.59 -3.96 -11.03
CA PRO A 244 -3.72 -5.13 -10.91
C PRO A 244 -3.00 -5.17 -9.57
N ARG A 245 -2.70 -6.38 -9.09
CA ARG A 245 -1.74 -6.58 -7.99
C ARG A 245 -0.37 -5.98 -8.32
N GLY A 246 0.40 -5.60 -7.32
CA GLY A 246 1.65 -4.86 -7.54
C GLY A 246 2.28 -4.30 -6.27
N TRP A 247 3.14 -3.31 -6.43
CA TRP A 247 3.86 -2.65 -5.34
C TRP A 247 4.21 -1.21 -5.67
N LEU A 248 4.42 -0.43 -4.62
CA LEU A 248 4.86 0.97 -4.69
C LEU A 248 6.38 1.02 -4.90
N ILE A 249 6.83 1.84 -5.84
CA ILE A 249 8.22 2.26 -6.03
C ILE A 249 8.37 3.69 -5.51
N VAL A 250 9.40 3.92 -4.71
CA VAL A 250 9.77 5.23 -4.19
C VAL A 250 11.20 5.54 -4.60
N ASP A 251 11.35 6.51 -5.49
CA ASP A 251 12.65 7.04 -5.90
C ASP A 251 12.90 8.37 -5.20
N VAL A 252 14.04 8.49 -4.52
CA VAL A 252 14.46 9.72 -3.84
C VAL A 252 15.78 10.21 -4.43
N GLN A 253 15.83 11.49 -4.76
CA GLN A 253 17.06 12.17 -5.14
C GLN A 253 17.07 13.56 -4.51
N ASP A 254 18.04 13.82 -3.62
CA ASP A 254 18.06 15.01 -2.78
C ASP A 254 16.73 15.15 -1.99
N SER A 255 15.94 16.19 -2.23
CA SER A 255 14.59 16.37 -1.66
C SER A 255 13.46 16.02 -2.63
N ASP A 256 13.79 15.53 -3.83
CA ASP A 256 12.79 15.08 -4.79
C ASP A 256 12.35 13.65 -4.48
N VAL A 257 11.05 13.46 -4.27
CA VAL A 257 10.45 12.14 -3.99
C VAL A 257 9.47 11.83 -5.11
N ARG A 258 9.78 10.80 -5.89
CA ARG A 258 8.96 10.29 -6.98
C ARG A 258 8.36 8.96 -6.57
N LEU A 259 7.08 8.81 -6.90
CA LEU A 259 6.30 7.65 -6.53
C LEU A 259 5.74 7.03 -7.78
N ASP A 260 5.73 5.70 -7.80
CA ASP A 260 5.20 4.94 -8.91
C ASP A 260 4.55 3.64 -8.43
N TYR A 261 3.60 3.12 -9.20
CA TYR A 261 3.03 1.79 -8.96
C TYR A 261 3.45 0.84 -10.07
N HIS A 262 4.04 -0.27 -9.66
CA HIS A 262 4.46 -1.33 -10.55
C HIS A 262 3.43 -2.45 -10.52
N ALA A 263 2.65 -2.56 -11.60
CA ALA A 263 1.73 -3.69 -11.78
C ALA A 263 2.54 -4.96 -12.04
N ALA A 264 2.34 -5.99 -11.20
CA ALA A 264 3.09 -7.24 -11.30
C ALA A 264 2.88 -7.88 -12.67
N ARG A 265 3.94 -8.41 -13.28
CA ARG A 265 3.97 -9.00 -14.64
C ARG A 265 3.73 -8.04 -15.80
N HIS A 266 3.25 -6.82 -15.51
CA HIS A 266 2.83 -5.85 -16.52
C HIS A 266 3.33 -4.43 -16.16
N PRO A 267 4.66 -4.19 -16.13
CA PRO A 267 5.23 -2.92 -15.66
C PRO A 267 4.68 -1.66 -16.38
N ASP A 268 4.34 -1.79 -17.66
CA ASP A 268 3.80 -0.68 -18.47
C ASP A 268 2.28 -0.50 -18.31
N TRP A 269 1.63 -1.30 -17.47
CA TRP A 269 0.18 -1.27 -17.30
C TRP A 269 -0.20 -0.24 -16.23
N ARG A 270 -0.39 1.00 -16.68
CA ARG A 270 -0.63 2.18 -15.83
C ARG A 270 -2.11 2.50 -15.62
N GLY A 271 -2.98 1.92 -16.45
CA GLY A 271 -4.40 2.19 -16.47
C GLY A 271 -5.07 1.52 -17.66
N GLU A 272 -6.37 1.77 -17.81
CA GLU A 272 -7.19 1.19 -18.86
C GLU A 272 -8.44 2.05 -19.14
N ILE A 273 -8.98 1.91 -20.35
CA ILE A 273 -10.28 2.47 -20.71
C ILE A 273 -11.35 1.39 -20.47
N ILE A 274 -12.38 1.73 -19.69
CA ILE A 274 -13.50 0.83 -19.39
C ILE A 274 -14.84 1.48 -19.72
N PRO A 275 -15.85 0.72 -20.15
CA PRO A 275 -17.18 1.27 -20.38
C PRO A 275 -17.79 1.79 -19.08
N ARG A 276 -18.60 2.85 -19.17
CA ARG A 276 -19.40 3.30 -18.04
C ARG A 276 -20.52 2.30 -17.74
N THR A 277 -20.69 2.00 -16.45
CA THR A 277 -21.73 1.09 -15.92
C THR A 277 -22.84 1.83 -15.17
N ASP A 278 -22.75 3.14 -15.04
CA ASP A 278 -23.65 4.00 -14.26
C ASP A 278 -24.89 4.49 -15.06
N GLY A 279 -25.15 3.90 -16.23
CA GLY A 279 -26.25 4.26 -17.12
C GLY A 279 -26.00 5.51 -17.97
N VAL A 280 -24.84 6.17 -17.83
CA VAL A 280 -24.42 7.26 -18.71
C VAL A 280 -23.59 6.68 -19.86
N LYS A 281 -23.90 7.07 -21.10
CA LYS A 281 -23.11 6.64 -22.27
C LYS A 281 -21.70 7.26 -22.22
N GLY A 282 -20.68 6.45 -22.40
CA GLY A 282 -19.28 6.86 -22.51
C GLY A 282 -18.35 5.83 -21.88
N ASP A 283 -17.11 6.24 -21.64
CA ASP A 283 -16.08 5.43 -21.02
C ASP A 283 -15.48 6.14 -19.80
N TRP A 284 -14.92 5.36 -18.88
CA TRP A 284 -14.02 5.81 -17.83
C TRP A 284 -12.58 5.55 -18.25
N LEU A 285 -11.69 6.47 -17.88
CA LEU A 285 -10.27 6.23 -17.78
C LEU A 285 -9.97 5.80 -16.34
N ASN A 286 -9.62 4.54 -16.16
CA ASN A 286 -9.19 3.95 -14.91
C ASN A 286 -7.65 4.08 -14.82
N LEU A 287 -7.11 4.90 -13.91
CA LEU A 287 -5.66 5.05 -13.72
C LEU A 287 -5.25 4.41 -12.41
N PHE A 288 -4.47 3.34 -12.44
CA PHE A 288 -4.26 2.49 -11.25
C PHE A 288 -3.53 3.19 -10.12
N PHE A 289 -2.74 4.21 -10.41
CA PHE A 289 -2.03 5.04 -9.42
C PHE A 289 -2.30 6.53 -9.65
N GLY A 290 -3.50 6.82 -10.15
CA GLY A 290 -3.95 8.19 -10.34
C GLY A 290 -4.30 8.85 -9.01
N ASP A 291 -3.79 10.05 -8.80
CA ASP A 291 -4.15 10.89 -7.67
C ASP A 291 -5.36 11.76 -8.02
N ALA A 292 -6.48 11.59 -7.30
CA ALA A 292 -7.71 12.34 -7.51
C ALA A 292 -7.56 13.86 -7.26
N ALA A 293 -6.53 14.29 -6.53
CA ALA A 293 -6.20 15.70 -6.32
C ALA A 293 -5.42 16.31 -7.49
N GLU A 294 -4.81 15.49 -8.33
CA GLU A 294 -3.95 15.92 -9.43
C GLU A 294 -4.72 16.01 -10.75
N PRO A 295 -4.31 16.92 -11.66
CA PRO A 295 -4.87 17.01 -12.99
C PRO A 295 -4.52 15.80 -13.87
N VAL A 296 -5.52 15.31 -14.60
CA VAL A 296 -5.33 14.34 -15.68
C VAL A 296 -5.68 15.01 -17.00
N ASP A 297 -4.73 15.01 -17.94
CA ASP A 297 -4.94 15.45 -19.32
C ASP A 297 -4.87 14.25 -20.26
N VAL A 298 -5.70 14.28 -21.30
CA VAL A 298 -5.69 13.28 -22.36
C VAL A 298 -5.56 13.93 -23.72
N GLN A 299 -4.99 13.23 -24.70
CA GLN A 299 -4.89 13.76 -26.06
C GLN A 299 -6.14 13.40 -26.89
N ILE A 300 -6.83 14.41 -27.42
CA ILE A 300 -7.99 14.29 -28.31
C ILE A 300 -7.73 15.15 -29.55
N ASP A 301 -7.82 14.56 -30.74
CA ASP A 301 -7.58 15.24 -32.03
C ASP A 301 -6.26 16.03 -32.10
N GLY A 302 -5.24 15.58 -31.36
CA GLY A 302 -3.91 16.21 -31.28
C GLY A 302 -3.73 17.20 -30.12
N ASP A 303 -4.82 17.65 -29.49
CA ASP A 303 -4.80 18.62 -28.39
C ASP A 303 -4.89 17.93 -27.02
N TRP A 304 -4.20 18.50 -26.03
CA TRP A 304 -4.32 18.07 -24.63
C TRP A 304 -5.57 18.65 -23.99
N VAL A 305 -6.48 17.78 -23.58
CA VAL A 305 -7.76 18.11 -22.95
C VAL A 305 -7.73 17.67 -21.49
N ARG A 306 -7.95 18.62 -20.58
CA ARG A 306 -8.10 18.37 -19.14
C ARG A 306 -9.40 17.60 -18.88
N LEU A 307 -9.29 16.46 -18.21
CA LEU A 307 -10.46 15.72 -17.74
C LEU A 307 -11.10 16.38 -16.51
N PRO A 308 -12.41 16.20 -16.29
CA PRO A 308 -13.06 16.50 -15.01
C PRO A 308 -12.40 15.75 -13.85
N ARG A 309 -12.72 16.12 -12.61
CA ARG A 309 -12.21 15.41 -11.42
C ARG A 309 -12.59 13.93 -11.44
N ALA A 310 -11.76 13.13 -10.78
CA ALA A 310 -12.07 11.73 -10.54
C ALA A 310 -13.44 11.58 -9.88
N THR A 311 -14.15 10.53 -10.26
CA THR A 311 -15.47 10.19 -9.74
C THR A 311 -15.40 8.81 -9.09
N PRO A 312 -15.95 8.63 -7.87
CA PRO A 312 -16.07 7.30 -7.30
C PRO A 312 -16.92 6.38 -8.20
N VAL A 313 -16.39 5.23 -8.59
CA VAL A 313 -17.05 4.25 -9.45
C VAL A 313 -17.27 2.96 -8.67
N ALA A 314 -18.49 2.42 -8.70
CA ALA A 314 -18.79 1.15 -8.07
C ALA A 314 -18.02 0.02 -8.78
N VAL A 315 -17.19 -0.69 -8.02
CA VAL A 315 -16.49 -1.90 -8.50
C VAL A 315 -17.35 -3.14 -8.25
N ASP A 316 -18.02 -3.16 -7.09
CA ASP A 316 -19.05 -4.13 -6.74
C ASP A 316 -20.15 -3.46 -5.89
N GLU A 317 -21.12 -4.24 -5.41
CA GLU A 317 -22.25 -3.73 -4.60
C GLU A 317 -21.82 -3.10 -3.27
N THR A 318 -20.59 -3.37 -2.83
CA THR A 318 -20.09 -3.03 -1.50
C THR A 318 -18.96 -2.01 -1.52
N PHE A 319 -18.51 -1.57 -2.70
CA PHE A 319 -17.29 -0.80 -2.79
C PHE A 319 -17.19 0.11 -4.01
N PHE A 320 -16.67 1.31 -3.77
CA PHE A 320 -16.40 2.32 -4.79
C PHE A 320 -14.89 2.59 -4.86
N SER A 321 -14.30 2.56 -6.05
CA SER A 321 -12.92 2.97 -6.31
C SER A 321 -12.84 4.44 -6.69
N VAL A 322 -11.71 5.10 -6.41
CA VAL A 322 -11.57 6.58 -6.51
C VAL A 322 -10.70 7.07 -7.66
N HIS A 323 -10.19 6.16 -8.49
CA HIS A 323 -9.19 6.45 -9.49
C HIS A 323 -9.76 6.34 -10.93
N HIS A 324 -10.96 6.89 -11.12
CA HIS A 324 -11.70 6.87 -12.39
C HIS A 324 -12.05 8.28 -12.88
N TRP A 325 -11.67 8.61 -14.12
CA TRP A 325 -11.95 9.90 -14.76
C TRP A 325 -12.90 9.73 -15.95
N PRO A 326 -13.94 10.56 -16.09
CA PRO A 326 -14.86 10.45 -17.22
C PRO A 326 -14.17 10.91 -18.50
N LEU A 327 -14.15 10.06 -19.53
CA LEU A 327 -13.68 10.46 -20.85
C LEU A 327 -14.72 11.34 -21.56
N PRO A 328 -14.30 12.21 -22.51
CA PRO A 328 -15.22 13.04 -23.28
C PRO A 328 -16.27 12.18 -24.00
N SER A 329 -17.53 12.63 -24.04
CA SER A 329 -18.65 11.84 -24.59
C SER A 329 -18.53 11.45 -26.07
N GLY A 330 -17.64 12.13 -26.81
CA GLY A 330 -17.33 11.84 -28.21
C GLY A 330 -16.16 10.88 -28.41
N PHE A 331 -15.45 10.48 -27.35
CA PHE A 331 -14.37 9.51 -27.44
C PHE A 331 -14.91 8.12 -27.81
N SER A 332 -14.26 7.46 -28.77
CA SER A 332 -14.61 6.11 -29.22
C SER A 332 -13.37 5.28 -29.61
N GLY A 333 -12.19 5.68 -29.13
CA GLY A 333 -10.94 4.99 -29.43
C GLY A 333 -10.70 3.77 -28.53
N ASP A 334 -9.77 2.92 -28.96
CA ASP A 334 -9.23 1.81 -28.15
C ASP A 334 -7.97 2.20 -27.39
N THR A 335 -7.39 3.37 -27.70
CA THR A 335 -6.21 3.91 -27.02
C THR A 335 -6.34 5.40 -26.80
N ILE A 336 -5.72 5.92 -25.74
CA ILE A 336 -5.65 7.35 -25.46
C ILE A 336 -4.30 7.71 -24.82
N GLN A 337 -3.66 8.80 -25.28
CA GLN A 337 -2.46 9.32 -24.61
C GLN A 337 -2.87 10.04 -23.33
N VAL A 338 -2.17 9.77 -22.24
CA VAL A 338 -2.49 10.30 -20.92
C VAL A 338 -1.25 10.90 -20.27
N ARG A 339 -1.42 12.06 -19.67
CA ARG A 339 -0.45 12.60 -18.70
C ARG A 339 -1.19 13.05 -17.44
N THR A 340 -0.51 12.97 -16.32
CA THR A 340 -0.99 13.46 -15.03
C THR A 340 0.07 14.34 -14.39
N SER A 341 -0.18 14.81 -13.17
CA SER A 341 0.91 15.12 -12.25
C SER A 341 0.86 14.29 -10.99
N LEU A 342 1.98 14.23 -10.30
CA LEU A 342 2.09 13.70 -8.94
C LEU A 342 3.13 14.52 -8.20
N ARG A 343 2.75 15.07 -7.04
CA ARG A 343 3.61 15.96 -6.24
C ARG A 343 4.13 17.15 -7.05
N GLY A 344 3.29 17.68 -7.95
CA GLY A 344 3.63 18.81 -8.81
C GLY A 344 4.55 18.50 -9.99
N GLN A 345 4.92 17.24 -10.21
CA GLN A 345 5.69 16.81 -11.37
C GLN A 345 4.78 16.23 -12.43
N VAL A 346 4.94 16.66 -13.68
CA VAL A 346 4.20 16.08 -14.81
C VAL A 346 4.73 14.67 -15.08
N VAL A 347 3.83 13.70 -15.12
CA VAL A 347 4.11 12.30 -15.44
C VAL A 347 3.39 11.97 -16.75
N ASP A 348 4.16 11.64 -17.78
CA ASP A 348 3.62 11.09 -19.01
C ASP A 348 3.38 9.59 -18.82
N LEU A 349 2.12 9.17 -18.86
CA LEU A 349 1.72 7.76 -18.71
C LEU A 349 1.70 7.04 -20.06
N GLY A 350 1.91 7.77 -21.17
CA GLY A 350 1.88 7.24 -22.52
C GLY A 350 0.48 6.78 -22.94
N SER A 351 0.45 5.74 -23.78
CA SER A 351 -0.78 5.22 -24.36
C SER A 351 -1.49 4.25 -23.41
N ILE A 352 -2.66 4.64 -22.92
CA ILE A 352 -3.56 3.75 -22.18
C ILE A 352 -4.51 3.04 -23.14
N GLN A 353 -4.70 1.74 -22.96
CA GLN A 353 -5.52 0.89 -23.84
C GLN A 353 -6.88 0.55 -23.25
N ARG A 354 -7.84 0.20 -24.09
CA ARG A 354 -9.16 -0.30 -23.69
C ARG A 354 -9.03 -1.71 -23.13
N ARG A 355 -9.71 -1.96 -22.00
CA ARG A 355 -9.73 -3.30 -21.41
C ARG A 355 -10.25 -4.32 -22.42
N GLY A 356 -9.51 -5.41 -22.60
CA GLY A 356 -9.87 -6.51 -23.50
C GLY A 356 -9.49 -6.32 -24.97
N THR A 357 -8.77 -5.24 -25.31
CA THR A 357 -8.12 -5.10 -26.61
C THR A 357 -6.66 -5.55 -26.48
N THR A 358 -6.32 -6.70 -27.07
CA THR A 358 -4.95 -7.23 -27.22
C THR A 358 -4.72 -7.65 -28.65
#